data_AF-K9KBM8-F1
#
_entry.id   AF-K9KBM8-F1
#
_cell.length_a   1.000
_cell.length_b   1.000
_cell.length_c   1.000
_cell.angle_alpha   90.00
_cell.angle_beta   90.00
_cell.angle_gamma   90.00
#
_symmetry.space_group_name_H-M   'P 1'
#
loop_
_entity.id
_entity.type
_entity.pdbx_description
1 polymer ?
#
loop_
_entity_poly.entity_id
_entity_poly.type
_entity_poly.pdbx_seq_one_letter_code
_entity_poly.pdbx_strand_id
1 'polypeptide(L)'
;EADEKTYNDALFRYNGTVGLWRRCISIPPNTNWYSPPERTESFDVVTKCMSFTLNEQFMEKFVDPGNHNSGIDLLRTYLWRCQFLLPFVSLGLMCFGALIGLCACICRSLYPTIATGILHLLAGLCTLGSVSCYVAGIELLHQKLELPENVTGEFGWSFCLACVSAPLQFMASALFIWAAHTNRKEYTLMKAYRVA
;
A
#
# COMPACT_ATOMS: atom_id res chain seq x y z
N GLU A 1 8.10 6.66 -24.93
CA GLU A 1 7.80 6.25 -23.54
C GLU A 1 8.35 7.30 -22.59
N ALA A 2 7.57 7.71 -21.59
CA ALA A 2 8.07 8.60 -20.55
C ALA A 2 8.86 7.75 -19.55
N ASP A 3 10.16 8.02 -19.40
CA ASP A 3 10.99 7.35 -18.42
C ASP A 3 10.66 7.81 -16.98
N GLU A 4 11.10 7.03 -15.99
CA GLU A 4 10.82 7.32 -14.57
C GLU A 4 11.27 8.72 -14.15
N LYS A 5 12.38 9.23 -14.70
CA LYS A 5 12.93 10.54 -14.34
C LYS A 5 12.03 11.67 -14.87
N THR A 6 11.73 11.65 -16.15
CA THR A 6 10.85 12.61 -16.83
C THR A 6 9.51 12.72 -16.11
N TYR A 7 8.99 11.57 -15.66
CA TYR A 7 7.75 11.49 -14.93
C TYR A 7 7.84 12.11 -13.52
N ASN A 8 8.90 11.82 -12.75
CA ASN A 8 9.10 12.41 -11.43
C ASN A 8 9.38 13.93 -11.51
N ASP A 9 10.13 14.38 -12.50
CA ASP A 9 10.38 15.81 -12.73
C ASP A 9 9.06 16.57 -12.97
N ALA A 10 8.12 15.97 -13.70
CA ALA A 10 6.79 16.54 -13.91
C ALA A 10 5.96 16.60 -12.60
N LEU A 11 6.05 15.57 -11.74
CA LEU A 11 5.40 15.59 -10.41
C LEU A 11 5.93 16.74 -9.55
N PHE A 12 7.25 16.91 -9.50
CA PHE A 12 7.91 17.96 -8.71
C PHE A 12 7.57 19.35 -9.23
N ARG A 13 7.48 19.51 -10.55
CA ARG A 13 7.18 20.80 -11.19
C ARG A 13 5.71 21.23 -11.05
N TYR A 14 4.77 20.28 -11.01
CA TYR A 14 3.33 20.57 -11.15
C TYR A 14 2.49 20.05 -9.98
N ASN A 15 2.94 20.27 -8.72
CA ASN A 15 2.25 19.87 -7.49
C ASN A 15 1.54 18.51 -7.63
N GLY A 16 2.34 17.49 -7.93
CA GLY A 16 1.85 16.17 -8.25
C GLY A 16 1.46 15.34 -7.04
N THR A 17 0.49 14.46 -7.22
CA THR A 17 0.09 13.45 -6.24
C THR A 17 0.34 12.05 -6.79
N VAL A 18 0.84 11.18 -5.93
CA VAL A 18 1.15 9.79 -6.26
C VAL A 18 0.19 8.87 -5.52
N GLY A 19 -0.63 8.14 -6.27
CA GLY A 19 -1.36 6.98 -5.78
C GLY A 19 -0.70 5.68 -6.22
N LEU A 20 -1.27 4.56 -5.78
CA LEU A 20 -0.80 3.23 -6.20
C LEU A 20 -0.94 3.08 -7.73
N TRP A 21 -2.15 3.29 -8.28
CA TRP A 21 -2.48 3.02 -9.69
C TRP A 21 -2.58 4.25 -10.58
N ARG A 22 -2.62 5.42 -9.97
CA ARG A 22 -2.82 6.68 -10.67
C ARG A 22 -1.87 7.69 -10.10
N ARG A 23 -1.40 8.57 -10.96
CA ARG A 23 -0.77 9.79 -10.51
C ARG A 23 -1.39 10.98 -11.21
N CYS A 24 -1.41 12.10 -10.52
CA CYS A 24 -2.04 13.31 -11.00
C CYS A 24 -1.12 14.51 -10.82
N ILE A 25 -1.20 15.46 -11.74
CA ILE A 25 -0.51 16.75 -11.67
C ILE A 25 -1.54 17.86 -11.84
N SER A 26 -1.27 19.01 -11.23
CA SER A 26 -2.11 20.20 -11.32
C SER A 26 -1.44 21.20 -12.26
N ILE A 27 -2.06 21.44 -13.43
CA ILE A 27 -1.52 22.33 -14.45
C ILE A 27 -2.46 23.52 -14.72
N PRO A 28 -1.94 24.72 -15.04
CA PRO A 28 -2.79 25.83 -15.46
C PRO A 28 -3.50 25.52 -16.79
N PRO A 29 -4.71 26.07 -17.02
CA PRO A 29 -5.46 25.84 -18.24
C PRO A 29 -4.82 26.64 -19.39
N ASN A 30 -4.65 26.02 -20.58
CA ASN A 30 -4.12 26.62 -21.81
C ASN A 30 -2.68 27.19 -21.75
N THR A 31 -1.67 26.36 -21.45
CA THR A 31 -0.27 26.68 -21.77
C THR A 31 -0.01 26.54 -23.28
N ASN A 32 -0.25 27.61 -24.05
CA ASN A 32 0.47 27.80 -25.31
C ASN A 32 1.92 28.18 -24.93
N TRP A 33 2.89 27.35 -25.33
CA TRP A 33 4.29 27.34 -24.87
C TRP A 33 5.10 28.66 -25.08
N TYR A 34 4.50 29.71 -25.65
CA TYR A 34 5.19 30.94 -26.09
C TYR A 34 4.87 32.21 -25.31
N SER A 35 4.02 32.17 -24.27
CA SER A 35 3.61 33.39 -23.56
C SER A 35 3.93 33.33 -22.05
N PRO A 36 4.53 34.38 -21.47
CA PRO A 36 4.76 34.44 -20.03
C PRO A 36 3.41 34.49 -19.29
N PRO A 37 3.31 33.89 -18.09
CA PRO A 37 2.07 33.90 -17.33
C PRO A 37 1.78 35.32 -16.83
N GLU A 38 0.81 35.98 -17.47
CA GLU A 38 0.19 37.18 -16.91
C GLU A 38 -0.59 36.78 -15.64
N ARG A 39 -0.45 37.59 -14.59
CA ARG A 39 -1.21 37.45 -13.35
C ARG A 39 -2.68 37.77 -13.62
N THR A 40 -3.42 36.82 -14.14
CA THR A 40 -4.89 36.87 -14.14
C THR A 40 -5.41 35.98 -13.04
N GLU A 41 -6.20 36.60 -12.16
CA GLU A 41 -6.81 36.05 -10.95
C GLU A 41 -7.92 35.01 -11.23
N SER A 42 -7.61 34.00 -12.06
CA SER A 42 -8.43 32.81 -12.22
C SER A 42 -7.55 31.57 -11.98
N PHE A 43 -7.57 31.10 -10.74
CA PHE A 43 -6.89 29.91 -10.22
C PHE A 43 -7.48 28.59 -10.74
N ASP A 44 -7.90 28.50 -12.01
CA ASP A 44 -8.53 27.29 -12.55
C ASP A 44 -7.47 26.24 -12.93
N VAL A 45 -6.68 25.78 -11.97
CA VAL A 45 -5.76 24.66 -12.16
C VAL A 45 -6.56 23.40 -12.53
N VAL A 46 -6.19 22.75 -13.62
CA VAL A 46 -6.80 21.51 -14.08
C VAL A 46 -5.96 20.34 -13.62
N THR A 47 -6.58 19.42 -12.87
CA THR A 47 -5.95 18.17 -12.48
C THR A 47 -5.96 17.19 -13.64
N LYS A 48 -4.79 16.81 -14.14
CA LYS A 48 -4.63 15.72 -15.12
C LYS A 48 -4.09 14.49 -14.43
N CYS A 49 -4.78 13.36 -14.62
CA CYS A 49 -4.38 12.08 -14.04
C CYS A 49 -4.03 11.08 -15.13
N MET A 50 -2.97 10.31 -14.90
CA MET A 50 -2.61 9.15 -15.71
C MET A 50 -2.77 7.88 -14.87
N SER A 51 -3.40 6.88 -15.46
CA SER A 51 -3.50 5.54 -14.89
C SER A 51 -2.42 4.64 -15.45
N PHE A 52 -1.89 3.76 -14.61
CA PHE A 52 -0.87 2.80 -14.98
C PHE A 52 -1.46 1.39 -14.96
N THR A 53 -1.11 0.62 -15.98
CA THR A 53 -1.45 -0.80 -16.10
C THR A 53 -0.59 -1.65 -15.17
N LEU A 54 -1.00 -2.90 -14.94
CA LEU A 54 -0.25 -3.83 -14.10
C LEU A 54 1.18 -4.07 -14.63
N ASN A 55 1.35 -4.19 -15.94
CA ASN A 55 2.67 -4.37 -16.55
C ASN A 55 3.59 -3.16 -16.30
N GLU A 56 3.06 -1.94 -16.44
CA GLU A 56 3.81 -0.71 -16.16
C GLU A 56 4.20 -0.59 -14.68
N GLN A 57 3.38 -1.11 -13.76
CA GLN A 57 3.70 -1.12 -12.33
C GLN A 57 4.79 -2.13 -11.97
N PHE A 58 4.96 -3.20 -12.74
CA PHE A 58 5.97 -4.24 -12.50
C PHE A 58 7.26 -4.04 -13.30
N MET A 59 7.40 -2.91 -13.98
CA MET A 59 8.61 -2.55 -14.71
C MET A 59 9.83 -2.50 -13.79
N GLU A 60 10.96 -2.86 -14.38
CA GLU A 60 12.25 -2.83 -13.72
C GLU A 60 12.66 -1.41 -13.39
N LYS A 61 13.34 -1.26 -12.26
CA LYS A 61 13.92 -0.01 -11.80
C LYS A 61 15.41 -0.07 -12.06
N PHE A 62 15.97 0.99 -12.64
CA PHE A 62 17.37 1.05 -13.03
C PHE A 62 18.25 1.68 -11.94
N VAL A 63 19.56 1.51 -12.00
CA VAL A 63 20.48 2.14 -11.04
C VAL A 63 20.35 3.65 -11.13
N ASP A 64 20.39 4.23 -12.33
CA ASP A 64 20.08 5.64 -12.56
C ASP A 64 18.61 5.77 -13.00
N PRO A 65 17.77 6.53 -12.29
CA PRO A 65 16.35 6.68 -12.63
C PRO A 65 16.16 7.11 -14.09
N GLY A 66 15.42 6.30 -14.86
CA GLY A 66 15.13 6.53 -16.28
C GLY A 66 16.20 6.11 -17.29
N ASN A 67 17.41 5.73 -16.84
CA ASN A 67 18.50 5.32 -17.73
C ASN A 67 18.63 3.79 -17.81
N HIS A 68 18.12 3.21 -18.88
CA HIS A 68 18.12 1.76 -19.15
C HIS A 68 19.52 1.16 -19.30
N ASN A 69 20.56 1.98 -19.55
CA ASN A 69 21.94 1.52 -19.71
C ASN A 69 22.67 1.33 -18.37
N SER A 70 22.13 1.85 -17.27
CA SER A 70 22.77 1.81 -15.95
C SER A 70 22.65 0.46 -15.22
N GLY A 71 21.92 -0.50 -15.82
CA GLY A 71 21.64 -1.81 -15.21
C GLY A 71 20.48 -1.77 -14.21
N ILE A 72 19.97 -2.96 -13.87
CA ILE A 72 18.78 -3.10 -13.02
C ILE A 72 19.17 -2.93 -11.54
N ASP A 73 18.45 -2.06 -10.85
CA ASP A 73 18.45 -1.95 -9.40
C ASP A 73 17.46 -2.97 -8.82
N LEU A 74 17.99 -4.15 -8.47
CA LEU A 74 17.19 -5.26 -7.96
C LEU A 74 16.43 -4.88 -6.69
N LEU A 75 17.09 -4.20 -5.75
CA LEU A 75 16.47 -3.82 -4.47
C LEU A 75 15.28 -2.90 -4.71
N ARG A 76 15.48 -1.83 -5.49
CA ARG A 76 14.42 -0.88 -5.83
C ARG A 76 13.29 -1.55 -6.61
N THR A 77 13.63 -2.46 -7.53
CA THR A 77 12.65 -3.23 -8.30
C THR A 77 11.78 -4.12 -7.40
N TYR A 78 12.37 -4.87 -6.46
CA TYR A 78 11.61 -5.74 -5.56
C TYR A 78 10.79 -4.97 -4.54
N LEU A 79 11.34 -3.90 -3.93
CA LEU A 79 10.60 -3.03 -3.02
C LEU A 79 9.37 -2.44 -3.70
N TRP A 80 9.55 -1.93 -4.93
CA TRP A 80 8.47 -1.41 -5.75
C TRP A 80 7.39 -2.47 -5.99
N ARG A 81 7.76 -3.68 -6.46
CA ARG A 81 6.81 -4.77 -6.71
C ARG A 81 6.09 -5.23 -5.44
N CYS A 82 6.79 -5.32 -4.31
CA CYS A 82 6.22 -5.71 -3.02
C CYS A 82 5.15 -4.74 -2.54
N GLN A 83 5.34 -3.43 -2.75
CA GLN A 83 4.32 -2.43 -2.45
C GLN A 83 2.99 -2.68 -3.18
N PHE A 84 3.01 -3.26 -4.38
CA PHE A 84 1.79 -3.59 -5.12
C PHE A 84 1.24 -4.97 -4.77
N LEU A 85 2.12 -5.96 -4.64
CA LEU A 85 1.73 -7.36 -4.46
C LEU A 85 1.20 -7.64 -3.04
N LEU A 86 1.85 -7.09 -2.02
CA LEU A 86 1.51 -7.38 -0.62
C LEU A 86 0.10 -6.91 -0.22
N PRO A 87 -0.43 -5.75 -0.68
CA PRO A 87 -1.82 -5.39 -0.45
C PRO A 87 -2.83 -6.39 -1.01
N PHE A 88 -2.59 -6.96 -2.19
CA PHE A 88 -3.49 -7.99 -2.75
C PHE A 88 -3.44 -9.27 -1.95
N VAL A 89 -2.24 -9.70 -1.52
CA VAL A 89 -2.08 -10.87 -0.65
C VAL A 89 -2.82 -10.64 0.67
N SER A 90 -2.64 -9.46 1.29
CA SER A 90 -3.35 -9.09 2.51
C SER A 90 -4.87 -9.13 2.32
N LEU A 91 -5.39 -8.53 1.25
CA LEU A 91 -6.81 -8.54 0.93
C LEU A 91 -7.35 -9.96 0.75
N GLY A 92 -6.63 -10.82 0.02
CA GLY A 92 -6.97 -12.22 -0.14
C GLY A 92 -7.05 -12.96 1.21
N LEU A 93 -6.02 -12.80 2.05
CA LEU A 93 -5.97 -13.40 3.39
C LEU A 93 -7.12 -12.95 4.28
N MET A 94 -7.49 -11.67 4.24
CA MET A 94 -8.65 -11.14 4.96
C MET A 94 -9.97 -11.75 4.46
N CYS A 95 -10.16 -11.84 3.15
CA CYS A 95 -11.36 -12.45 2.56
C CYS A 95 -11.50 -13.92 2.95
N PHE A 96 -10.42 -14.70 2.88
CA PHE A 96 -10.42 -16.09 3.33
C PHE A 96 -10.64 -16.20 4.84
N GLY A 97 -10.01 -15.33 5.64
CA GLY A 97 -10.20 -15.28 7.09
C GLY A 97 -11.64 -15.02 7.50
N ALA A 98 -12.31 -14.09 6.80
CA ALA A 98 -13.73 -13.79 6.99
C ALA A 98 -14.63 -14.97 6.60
N LEU A 99 -14.37 -15.63 5.47
CA LEU A 99 -15.14 -16.79 5.03
C LEU A 99 -15.01 -17.96 6.03
N ILE A 100 -13.79 -18.26 6.46
CA ILE A 100 -13.53 -19.30 7.46
C ILE A 100 -14.20 -18.95 8.80
N GLY A 101 -14.14 -17.68 9.21
CA GLY A 101 -14.79 -17.20 10.42
C GLY A 101 -16.31 -17.34 10.38
N LEU A 102 -16.94 -17.00 9.26
CA LEU A 102 -18.38 -17.18 9.05
C LEU A 102 -18.77 -18.66 9.10
N CYS A 103 -18.01 -19.54 8.44
CA CYS A 103 -18.19 -20.98 8.51
C CYS A 103 -18.03 -21.51 9.94
N ALA A 104 -17.09 -20.96 10.73
CA ALA A 104 -16.90 -21.30 12.14
C ALA A 104 -18.18 -21.07 12.96
N CYS A 105 -18.79 -19.90 12.75
CA CYS A 105 -20.02 -19.50 13.43
C CYS A 105 -21.19 -20.44 13.08
N ILE A 106 -21.33 -20.79 11.81
CA ILE A 106 -22.39 -21.72 11.34
C ILE A 106 -22.17 -23.13 11.91
N CYS A 107 -20.94 -23.64 11.83
CA CYS A 107 -20.60 -24.99 12.25
C CYS A 107 -20.34 -25.14 13.77
N ARG A 108 -20.42 -24.05 14.54
CA ARG A 108 -20.10 -24.00 15.99
C ARG A 108 -18.74 -24.63 16.34
N SER A 109 -17.75 -24.47 15.48
CA SER A 109 -16.42 -25.05 15.65
C SER A 109 -15.41 -24.00 16.11
N LEU A 110 -14.54 -24.35 17.05
CA LEU A 110 -13.55 -23.45 17.65
C LEU A 110 -12.22 -23.40 16.89
N TYR A 111 -11.87 -24.46 16.17
CA TYR A 111 -10.63 -24.54 15.38
C TYR A 111 -10.55 -23.52 14.22
N PRO A 112 -11.64 -23.25 13.47
CA PRO A 112 -11.62 -22.26 12.41
C PRO A 112 -11.39 -20.84 12.92
N THR A 113 -11.72 -20.53 14.18
CA THR A 113 -11.44 -19.21 14.78
C THR A 113 -9.94 -18.97 14.95
N ILE A 114 -9.15 -20.00 15.33
CA ILE A 114 -7.68 -19.89 15.38
C ILE A 114 -7.13 -19.64 13.98
N ALA A 115 -7.64 -20.36 12.97
CA ALA A 115 -7.22 -20.18 11.58
C ALA A 115 -7.50 -18.75 11.07
N THR A 116 -8.69 -18.19 11.34
CA THR A 116 -9.01 -16.79 11.05
C THR A 116 -8.02 -15.84 11.74
N GLY A 117 -7.68 -16.09 13.01
CA GLY A 117 -6.67 -15.30 13.72
C GLY A 117 -5.29 -15.31 13.05
N ILE A 118 -4.79 -16.46 12.62
CA ILE A 118 -3.51 -16.58 11.88
C ILE A 118 -3.57 -15.85 10.55
N LEU A 119 -4.67 -15.95 9.81
CA LEU A 119 -4.84 -15.25 8.53
C LEU A 119 -4.82 -13.72 8.72
N HIS A 120 -5.43 -13.20 9.79
CA HIS A 120 -5.33 -11.78 10.15
C HIS A 120 -3.92 -11.34 10.54
N LEU A 121 -3.13 -12.21 11.20
CA LEU A 121 -1.73 -11.93 11.51
C LEU A 121 -0.91 -11.79 10.23
N LEU A 122 -1.06 -12.75 9.31
CA LEU A 122 -0.35 -12.74 8.02
C LEU A 122 -0.76 -11.55 7.16
N ALA A 123 -2.06 -11.20 7.13
CA ALA A 123 -2.54 -9.99 6.47
C ALA A 123 -1.89 -8.71 7.06
N GLY A 124 -1.78 -8.64 8.39
CA GLY A 124 -1.07 -7.58 9.11
C GLY A 124 0.38 -7.44 8.68
N LEU A 125 1.10 -8.55 8.58
CA LEU A 125 2.50 -8.58 8.12
C LEU A 125 2.63 -8.13 6.67
N CYS A 126 1.73 -8.56 5.78
CA CYS A 126 1.70 -8.11 4.40
C CYS A 126 1.43 -6.60 4.29
N THR A 127 0.46 -6.09 5.03
CA THR A 127 0.13 -4.65 5.05
C THR A 127 1.29 -3.82 5.57
N LEU A 128 1.89 -4.22 6.70
CA LEU A 128 3.07 -3.57 7.26
C LEU A 128 4.25 -3.62 6.27
N GLY A 129 4.50 -4.78 5.65
CA GLY A 129 5.51 -4.94 4.62
C GLY A 129 5.29 -4.01 3.44
N SER A 130 4.04 -3.85 2.98
CA SER A 130 3.69 -2.94 1.88
C SER A 130 4.03 -1.48 2.21
N VAL A 131 3.66 -1.03 3.41
CA VAL A 131 3.92 0.34 3.87
C VAL A 131 5.43 0.57 4.01
N SER A 132 6.16 -0.37 4.60
CA SER A 132 7.61 -0.31 4.73
C SER A 132 8.31 -0.31 3.37
N CYS A 133 7.87 -1.14 2.43
CA CYS A 133 8.42 -1.17 1.07
C CYS A 133 8.20 0.16 0.33
N TYR A 134 7.04 0.80 0.52
CA TYR A 134 6.79 2.11 -0.07
C TYR A 134 7.73 3.18 0.50
N VAL A 135 7.85 3.27 1.83
CA VAL A 135 8.72 4.27 2.47
C VAL A 135 10.17 4.07 2.05
N ALA A 136 10.69 2.84 2.15
CA ALA A 136 12.05 2.52 1.72
C ALA A 136 12.27 2.79 0.23
N GLY A 137 11.28 2.51 -0.62
CA GLY A 137 11.33 2.79 -2.06
C GLY A 137 11.42 4.29 -2.37
N ILE A 138 10.67 5.13 -1.63
CA ILE A 138 10.71 6.58 -1.76
C ILE A 138 12.03 7.16 -1.24
N GLU A 139 12.53 6.68 -0.09
CA GLU A 139 13.84 7.10 0.43
C GLU A 139 14.97 6.79 -0.54
N LEU A 140 15.00 5.58 -1.09
CA LEU A 140 15.98 5.18 -2.11
C LEU A 140 15.84 6.00 -3.39
N LEU A 141 14.62 6.39 -3.77
CA LEU A 141 14.41 7.25 -4.94
C LEU A 141 14.99 8.66 -4.69
N HIS A 142 14.74 9.26 -3.52
CA HIS A 142 15.26 10.59 -3.17
C HIS A 142 16.77 10.64 -2.99
N GLN A 143 17.41 9.51 -2.64
CA GLN A 143 18.87 9.41 -2.65
C GLN A 143 19.47 9.51 -4.06
N LYS A 144 18.72 9.12 -5.09
CA LYS A 144 19.19 9.09 -6.49
C LYS A 144 18.69 10.25 -7.32
N LEU A 145 17.52 10.77 -6.98
CA LEU A 145 16.88 11.91 -7.62
C LEU A 145 16.72 12.99 -6.55
N GLU A 146 17.67 13.92 -6.49
CA GLU A 146 17.66 15.00 -5.52
C GLU A 146 16.37 15.82 -5.66
N LEU A 147 15.68 16.00 -4.55
CA LEU A 147 14.46 16.77 -4.50
C LEU A 147 14.81 18.26 -4.58
N PRO A 148 14.17 19.06 -5.46
CA PRO A 148 14.40 20.50 -5.50
C PRO A 148 14.07 21.15 -4.14
N GLU A 149 14.86 22.13 -3.69
CA GLU A 149 14.73 22.77 -2.36
C GLU A 149 13.32 23.32 -2.05
N ASN A 150 12.58 23.67 -3.10
CA ASN A 150 11.23 24.25 -3.00
C ASN A 150 10.10 23.19 -2.98
N VAL A 151 10.42 21.90 -3.00
CA VAL A 151 9.44 20.81 -3.08
C VAL A 151 9.48 20.00 -1.78
N THR A 152 8.36 19.97 -1.08
CA THR A 152 8.18 19.12 0.12
C THR A 152 7.25 17.97 -0.21
N GLY A 153 7.67 16.74 0.12
CA GLY A 153 6.84 15.55 -0.01
C GLY A 153 6.05 15.28 1.27
N GLU A 154 4.74 15.04 1.14
CA GLU A 154 3.87 14.60 2.24
C GLU A 154 3.19 13.27 1.89
N PHE A 155 2.91 12.46 2.92
CA PHE A 155 2.16 11.23 2.75
C PHE A 155 0.65 11.50 2.65
N GLY A 156 0.00 10.89 1.67
CA GLY A 156 -1.45 11.02 1.49
C GLY A 156 -2.27 10.22 2.51
N TRP A 157 -3.56 10.54 2.63
CA TRP A 157 -4.51 9.87 3.53
C TRP A 157 -4.55 8.35 3.38
N SER A 158 -4.49 7.84 2.15
CA SER A 158 -4.51 6.39 1.90
C SER A 158 -3.32 5.68 2.53
N PHE A 159 -2.16 6.33 2.58
CA PHE A 159 -0.98 5.79 3.26
C PHE A 159 -1.21 5.74 4.78
N CYS A 160 -1.72 6.82 5.38
CA CYS A 160 -2.04 6.85 6.81
C CYS A 160 -3.05 5.76 7.18
N LEU A 161 -4.09 5.55 6.36
CA LEU A 161 -5.07 4.48 6.56
C LEU A 161 -4.42 3.10 6.47
N ALA A 162 -3.49 2.89 5.54
CA ALA A 162 -2.72 1.64 5.46
C ALA A 162 -1.87 1.42 6.73
N CYS A 163 -1.21 2.46 7.23
CA CYS A 163 -0.44 2.41 8.49
C CYS A 163 -1.30 2.03 9.70
N VAL A 164 -2.53 2.54 9.78
CA VAL A 164 -3.47 2.19 10.86
C VAL A 164 -4.06 0.80 10.69
N SER A 165 -4.20 0.32 9.45
CA SER A 165 -4.84 -0.97 9.17
C SER A 165 -4.02 -2.18 9.66
N ALA A 166 -2.68 -2.13 9.62
CA ALA A 166 -1.84 -3.24 10.10
C ALA A 166 -1.98 -3.48 11.62
N PRO A 167 -1.87 -2.46 12.51
CA PRO A 167 -2.19 -2.61 13.93
C PRO A 167 -3.60 -3.15 14.20
N LEU A 168 -4.60 -2.70 13.45
CA LEU A 168 -5.97 -3.19 13.59
C LEU A 168 -6.07 -4.69 13.21
N GLN A 169 -5.37 -5.13 12.16
CA GLN A 169 -5.30 -6.54 11.78
C GLN A 169 -4.59 -7.40 12.83
N PHE A 170 -3.50 -6.90 13.44
CA PHE A 170 -2.84 -7.58 14.55
C PHE A 170 -3.73 -7.68 15.80
N MET A 171 -4.46 -6.62 16.12
CA MET A 171 -5.42 -6.62 17.21
C MET A 171 -6.54 -7.64 16.95
N ALA A 172 -7.10 -7.66 15.75
CA ALA A 172 -8.11 -8.66 15.35
C ALA A 172 -7.56 -10.09 15.49
N SER A 173 -6.33 -10.33 15.03
CA SER A 173 -5.65 -11.62 15.19
C SER A 173 -5.56 -12.05 16.65
N ALA A 174 -5.06 -11.16 17.52
CA ALA A 174 -4.92 -11.42 18.95
C ALA A 174 -6.27 -11.74 19.61
N LEU A 175 -7.33 -10.99 19.26
CA LEU A 175 -8.68 -11.22 19.77
C LEU A 175 -9.25 -12.57 19.31
N PHE A 176 -9.07 -12.96 18.04
CA PHE A 176 -9.55 -14.26 17.55
C PHE A 176 -8.82 -15.44 18.21
N ILE A 177 -7.50 -15.35 18.34
CA ILE A 177 -6.70 -16.37 19.01
C ILE A 177 -7.11 -16.47 20.49
N TRP A 178 -7.24 -15.33 21.17
CA TRP A 178 -7.68 -15.28 22.55
C TRP A 178 -9.08 -15.88 22.74
N ALA A 179 -10.05 -15.49 21.91
CA ALA A 179 -11.41 -16.02 21.96
C ALA A 179 -11.44 -17.55 21.77
N ALA A 180 -10.65 -18.07 20.84
CA ALA A 180 -10.55 -19.51 20.61
C ALA A 180 -9.97 -20.26 21.81
N HIS A 181 -8.92 -19.70 22.45
CA HIS A 181 -8.33 -20.28 23.66
C HIS A 181 -9.30 -20.26 24.85
N THR A 182 -9.98 -19.14 25.09
CA THR A 182 -10.97 -19.01 26.16
C THR A 182 -12.12 -20.00 25.99
N ASN A 183 -12.70 -20.09 24.79
CA ASN A 183 -13.79 -21.03 24.51
C ASN A 183 -13.36 -22.49 24.63
N ARG A 184 -12.12 -22.84 24.25
CA ARG A 184 -11.59 -24.20 24.43
C ARG A 184 -11.48 -24.57 25.90
N LYS A 185 -10.99 -23.65 26.74
CA LYS A 185 -10.88 -23.86 28.19
C LYS A 185 -12.25 -24.09 28.83
N GLU A 186 -13.23 -23.26 28.48
CA GLU A 186 -14.63 -23.42 28.93
C GLU A 186 -15.25 -24.74 28.48
N TYR A 187 -15.02 -25.14 27.22
CA TYR A 187 -15.51 -26.42 26.70
C TYR A 187 -14.90 -27.63 27.42
N THR A 188 -13.59 -27.60 27.70
CA THR A 188 -12.93 -28.67 28.47
C THR A 188 -13.43 -28.74 29.90
N LEU A 189 -13.64 -27.60 30.57
CA LEU A 189 -14.22 -27.53 31.92
C LEU A 189 -15.64 -28.09 31.95
N MET A 190 -16.53 -27.65 31.04
CA MET A 190 -17.89 -28.17 30.95
C MET A 190 -17.92 -29.68 30.67
N LYS A 191 -17.01 -30.18 29.83
CA LYS A 191 -16.89 -31.62 29.57
C LYS A 191 -16.46 -32.39 30.83
N ALA A 192 -15.53 -31.85 31.61
CA ALA A 192 -15.10 -32.48 32.87
C ALA A 192 -16.24 -32.57 33.90
N TYR A 193 -17.03 -31.50 34.07
CA TYR A 193 -18.18 -31.48 34.97
C TYR A 193 -19.32 -32.42 34.58
N ARG A 194 -19.44 -32.81 33.30
CA ARG A 194 -20.46 -33.78 32.86
C ARG A 194 -20.06 -35.25 33.11
N VAL A 195 -18.80 -35.52 33.41
CA VAL A 195 -18.27 -36.88 33.60
C VAL A 195 -18.12 -37.23 35.09
N ALA A 196 -18.06 -36.22 35.97
CA ALA A 196 -18.10 -36.38 37.42
C ALA A 196 -19.55 -36.45 37.93
#